data_AF-A0A964Y671-F1
#
_entry.id   AF-A0A964Y671-F1
#
_cell.length_a   1.000
_cell.length_b   1.000
_cell.length_c   1.000
_cell.angle_alpha   90.00
_cell.angle_beta   90.00
_cell.angle_gamma   90.00
#
_symmetry.space_group_name_H-M   'P 1'
#
loop_
_entity.id
_entity.type
_entity.pdbx_description
1 polymer ?
#
loop_
_entity_poly.entity_id
_entity_poly.type
_entity_poly.pdbx_seq_one_letter_code
_entity_poly.pdbx_strand_id
1 'polypeptide(L)'
;MLKTFRKNHIISILNEFSKREAPIDFFLHQYFKSHHAIGSHDRKEISEFVYQYIRWQALICDQCKGSIEEKVLWLCTHDPLSFVDDKKNADLLICGIQTLSSTVLNKKTMLVCLEN
;
A
#
# COMPACT_ATOMS: atom_id res chain seq x y z
N MET A 1 -5.91 17.28 4.39
CA MET A 1 -4.44 17.10 4.47
C MET A 1 -4.13 16.22 5.67
N LEU A 2 -3.26 15.22 5.52
CA LEU A 2 -3.01 14.20 6.54
C LEU A 2 -2.16 14.76 7.69
N LYS A 3 -2.59 14.57 8.94
CA LYS A 3 -1.86 15.09 10.12
C LYS A 3 -0.47 14.46 10.23
N THR A 4 0.55 15.23 10.63
CA THR A 4 1.94 14.75 10.78
C THR A 4 2.05 13.47 11.61
N PHE A 5 1.30 13.39 12.72
CA PHE A 5 1.25 12.19 13.56
C PHE A 5 0.83 10.93 12.78
N ARG A 6 -0.31 11.01 12.06
CA ARG A 6 -0.82 9.90 11.25
C ARG A 6 0.13 9.56 10.11
N LYS A 7 0.70 10.59 9.47
CA LYS A 7 1.64 10.45 8.34
C LYS A 7 2.84 9.61 8.74
N ASN A 8 3.45 9.93 9.89
CA ASN A 8 4.62 9.23 10.39
C ASN A 8 4.30 7.76 10.69
N HIS A 9 3.13 7.47 11.29
CA HIS A 9 2.70 6.10 11.53
C HIS A 9 2.42 5.33 10.23
N ILE A 10 1.77 5.94 9.24
CA ILE A 10 1.54 5.32 7.93
C ILE A 10 2.87 4.96 7.26
N ILE A 11 3.83 5.89 7.22
CA ILE A 11 5.15 5.65 6.64
C ILE A 11 5.87 4.52 7.36
N SER A 12 5.86 4.50 8.70
CA SER A 12 6.44 3.42 9.52
C SER A 12 5.78 2.06 9.23
N ILE A 13 4.44 2.02 9.20
CA ILE A 13 3.66 0.83 8.84
C ILE A 13 4.06 0.31 7.47
N LEU A 14 4.06 1.15 6.43
CA LEU A 14 4.36 0.72 5.06
C LEU A 14 5.80 0.23 4.92
N ASN A 15 6.75 0.90 5.56
CA ASN A 15 8.16 0.49 5.58
C ASN A 15 8.37 -0.87 6.26
N GLU A 16 7.76 -1.07 7.43
CA GLU A 16 7.90 -2.30 8.20
C GLU A 16 7.13 -3.47 7.56
N PHE A 17 5.93 -3.21 7.03
CA PHE A 17 5.11 -4.19 6.36
C PHE A 17 5.78 -4.75 5.12
N SER A 18 6.48 -3.91 4.33
CA SER A 18 7.21 -4.34 3.14
C SER A 18 8.27 -5.42 3.39
N LYS A 19 8.72 -5.58 4.64
CA LYS A 19 9.76 -6.52 5.06
C LYS A 19 9.20 -7.80 5.68
N ARG A 20 7.87 -7.90 5.85
CA ARG A 20 7.22 -9.01 6.55
C ARG A 20 6.27 -9.74 5.62
N GLU A 21 6.28 -11.06 5.70
CA GLU A 21 5.26 -11.90 5.10
C GLU A 21 4.14 -12.12 6.13
N ALA A 22 3.16 -11.22 6.17
CA ALA A 22 2.01 -11.33 7.04
C ALA A 22 0.76 -10.72 6.39
N PRO A 23 -0.45 -11.19 6.72
CA PRO A 23 -1.69 -10.50 6.37
C PRO A 23 -1.70 -9.09 6.95
N ILE A 24 -2.17 -8.11 6.17
CA ILE A 24 -2.16 -6.70 6.58
C ILE A 24 -2.99 -6.46 7.85
N ASP A 25 -4.15 -7.11 8.00
CA ASP A 25 -4.99 -6.99 9.18
C ASP A 25 -4.25 -7.42 10.46
N PHE A 26 -3.52 -8.54 10.35
CA PHE A 26 -2.71 -9.07 11.45
C PHE A 26 -1.55 -8.12 11.78
N PHE A 27 -0.86 -7.62 10.75
CA PHE A 27 0.21 -6.64 10.94
C PHE A 27 -0.29 -5.37 11.64
N LEU A 28 -1.39 -4.78 11.17
CA LEU A 28 -1.98 -3.58 11.76
C LEU A 28 -2.42 -3.81 13.22
N HIS A 29 -3.01 -4.96 13.51
CA HIS A 29 -3.36 -5.33 14.88
C HIS A 29 -2.13 -5.32 15.81
N GLN A 30 -1.03 -5.95 15.37
CA GLN A 30 0.21 -5.98 16.15
C GLN A 30 0.83 -4.58 16.29
N TYR A 31 0.81 -3.79 15.22
CA TYR A 31 1.33 -2.42 15.22
C TYR A 31 0.57 -1.53 16.21
N PHE A 32 -0.76 -1.56 16.20
CA PHE A 32 -1.58 -0.76 17.13
C PHE A 32 -1.49 -1.26 18.58
N LYS A 33 -1.17 -2.55 18.79
CA LYS A 33 -0.88 -3.08 20.12
C LYS A 33 0.43 -2.54 20.68
N SER A 34 1.48 -2.40 19.87
CA SER A 34 2.76 -1.85 20.32
C SER A 34 2.76 -0.32 20.44
N HIS A 35 1.81 0.36 19.79
CA HIS A 35 1.71 1.83 19.78
C HIS A 35 0.44 2.33 20.48
N HIS A 36 0.40 2.24 21.81
CA HIS A 36 -0.75 2.63 22.63
C HIS A 36 -1.17 4.11 22.48
N ALA A 37 -0.26 4.99 22.07
CA ALA A 37 -0.54 6.41 21.84
C ALA A 37 -1.51 6.67 20.66
N ILE A 38 -1.73 5.69 19.78
CA ILE A 38 -2.65 5.83 18.65
C ILE A 38 -4.08 5.61 19.15
N GLY A 39 -4.86 6.68 19.19
CA GLY A 39 -6.27 6.64 19.59
C GLY A 39 -7.16 5.92 18.58
N SER A 40 -8.36 5.50 18.99
CA SER A 40 -9.31 4.73 18.15
C SER A 40 -9.65 5.43 16.82
N HIS A 41 -9.85 6.74 16.86
CA HIS A 41 -10.11 7.54 15.67
C HIS A 41 -8.92 7.58 14.71
N ASP A 42 -7.70 7.72 15.23
CA ASP A 42 -6.48 7.69 14.41
C ASP A 42 -6.22 6.31 13.82
N ARG A 43 -6.48 5.23 14.57
CA ARG A 43 -6.36 3.85 14.07
C ARG A 43 -7.24 3.63 12.85
N LYS A 44 -8.49 4.12 12.89
CA LYS A 44 -9.43 4.01 11.77
C LYS A 44 -8.84 4.70 10.53
N GLU A 45 -8.47 5.96 10.63
CA GLU A 45 -7.94 6.71 9.50
C GLU A 45 -6.62 6.15 8.96
N ILE A 46 -5.71 5.75 9.85
CA ILE A 46 -4.44 5.12 9.46
C ILE A 46 -4.71 3.82 8.70
N SER A 47 -5.62 2.99 9.21
CA SER A 47 -5.97 1.71 8.58
C SER A 47 -6.56 1.94 7.19
N GLU A 48 -7.58 2.80 7.09
CA GLU A 48 -8.24 3.13 5.81
C GLU A 48 -7.22 3.60 4.77
N PHE A 49 -6.28 4.48 5.17
CA PHE A 49 -5.22 4.95 4.29
C PHE A 49 -4.27 3.81 3.86
N VAL A 50 -3.85 2.96 4.80
CA VAL A 50 -2.95 1.83 4.50
C VAL A 50 -3.61 0.84 3.55
N TYR A 51 -4.89 0.51 3.73
CA TYR A 51 -5.62 -0.32 2.78
C TYR A 51 -5.73 0.34 1.41
N GLN A 52 -6.00 1.64 1.36
CA GLN A 52 -6.06 2.37 0.11
C GLN A 52 -4.71 2.32 -0.62
N TYR A 53 -3.61 2.53 0.10
CA TYR A 53 -2.26 2.44 -0.44
C TYR A 53 -1.96 1.05 -1.01
N ILE A 54 -2.24 -0.01 -0.24
CA ILE A 54 -1.98 -1.39 -0.68
C ILE A 54 -2.84 -1.75 -1.89
N ARG A 55 -4.12 -1.36 -1.88
CA ARG A 55 -5.04 -1.59 -3.00
C ARG A 55 -4.52 -0.98 -4.30
N TRP A 56 -3.98 0.24 -4.23
CA TRP A 56 -3.48 0.96 -5.40
C TRP A 56 -1.97 0.87 -5.56
N GLN A 57 -1.30 -0.04 -4.85
CA GLN A 57 0.17 -0.06 -4.79
C GLN A 57 0.81 -0.20 -6.16
N ALA A 58 0.25 -1.04 -7.03
CA ALA A 58 0.75 -1.24 -8.39
C ALA A 58 0.69 0.07 -9.20
N LEU A 59 -0.46 0.75 -9.19
CA LEU A 59 -0.65 2.04 -9.85
C LEU A 59 0.28 3.11 -9.26
N ILE A 60 0.36 3.21 -7.95
CA ILE A 60 1.22 4.19 -7.27
C ILE A 60 2.70 3.94 -7.61
N CYS A 61 3.14 2.69 -7.63
CA CYS A 61 4.51 2.33 -8.02
C CYS A 61 4.78 2.55 -9.51
N ASP A 62 3.76 2.54 -10.36
CA ASP A 62 3.89 2.89 -11.76
C ASP A 62 4.08 4.41 -11.94
N GLN A 63 3.18 5.19 -11.34
CA GLN A 63 3.11 6.65 -11.48
C GLN A 63 4.17 7.40 -10.65
N CYS A 64 4.61 6.83 -9.52
CA CYS A 64 5.56 7.45 -8.62
C CYS A 64 6.71 6.47 -8.31
N LYS A 65 7.88 6.71 -8.93
CA LYS A 65 9.11 5.93 -8.68
C LYS A 65 9.88 6.37 -7.42
N GLY A 66 9.34 7.33 -6.68
CA GLY A 66 9.97 7.92 -5.51
C GLY A 66 9.93 7.04 -4.24
N SER A 67 10.34 7.67 -3.15
CA SER A 67 10.25 7.18 -1.77
C SER A 67 8.80 6.90 -1.33
N ILE A 68 8.63 6.18 -0.21
CA ILE A 68 7.30 5.92 0.35
C ILE A 68 6.59 7.23 0.72
N GLU A 69 7.34 8.22 1.19
CA GLU A 69 6.86 9.55 1.51
C GLU A 69 6.23 10.25 0.31
N GLU A 70 6.89 10.18 -0.85
CA GLU A 70 6.39 10.73 -2.10
C GLU A 70 5.17 9.97 -2.61
N LYS A 71 5.16 8.64 -2.45
CA LYS A 71 4.01 7.79 -2.80
C LYS A 71 2.80 8.06 -1.92
N VAL A 72 3.01 8.24 -0.61
CA VAL A 72 1.96 8.65 0.35
C VAL A 72 1.43 10.04 -0.02
N LEU A 73 2.31 10.96 -0.40
CA LEU A 73 1.91 12.28 -0.86
C LEU A 73 1.10 12.20 -2.17
N TRP A 74 1.52 11.38 -3.12
CA TRP A 74 0.82 11.17 -4.39
C TRP A 74 -0.62 10.69 -4.17
N LEU A 75 -0.81 9.72 -3.25
CA LEU A 75 -2.15 9.22 -2.90
C LEU A 75 -3.01 10.28 -2.18
N CYS A 76 -2.39 11.26 -1.53
CA CYS A 76 -3.13 12.38 -0.93
C CYS A 76 -3.55 13.44 -1.95
N THR A 77 -2.86 13.52 -3.09
CA THR A 77 -3.08 14.58 -4.11
C THR A 77 -3.86 14.11 -5.31
N HIS A 78 -3.89 12.81 -5.58
CA HIS A 78 -4.58 12.21 -6.72
C HIS A 78 -5.65 11.24 -6.23
N ASP A 79 -6.78 11.19 -6.94
CA ASP A 79 -7.79 10.15 -6.73
C ASP A 79 -7.47 8.94 -7.63
N PRO A 80 -7.09 7.78 -7.08
CA PRO A 80 -6.80 6.59 -7.87
C PRO A 80 -7.96 6.11 -8.74
N LEU A 81 -9.21 6.41 -8.34
CA LEU A 81 -10.39 6.00 -9.10
C LEU A 81 -10.45 6.69 -10.47
N SER A 82 -9.92 7.90 -10.59
CA SER A 82 -9.84 8.62 -11.87
C SER A 82 -9.02 7.88 -12.94
N PHE A 83 -8.19 6.91 -12.57
CA PHE A 83 -7.38 6.10 -13.49
C PHE A 83 -8.06 4.78 -13.91
N VAL A 84 -9.19 4.43 -13.30
CA VAL A 84 -9.89 3.15 -13.52
C VAL A 84 -10.91 3.23 -14.65
N ASP A 85 -11.41 4.43 -14.97
CA ASP A 85 -12.45 4.63 -15.99
C ASP A 85 -11.97 4.38 -17.43
N ASP A 86 -10.66 4.34 -17.67
CA ASP A 86 -10.10 3.89 -18.92
C ASP A 86 -10.03 2.36 -18.93
N LYS A 87 -10.96 1.71 -19.65
CA LYS A 87 -11.08 0.27 -19.95
C LYS A 87 -9.76 -0.48 -20.28
N LYS A 88 -8.65 0.22 -20.53
CA LYS A 88 -7.31 -0.32 -20.78
C LYS A 88 -6.53 -0.68 -19.50
N ASN A 89 -6.92 -0.17 -18.32
CA ASN A 89 -6.14 -0.33 -17.08
C ASN A 89 -6.61 -1.50 -16.18
N ALA A 90 -7.60 -2.28 -16.61
CA ALA A 90 -8.11 -3.42 -15.85
C ALA A 90 -7.05 -4.50 -15.59
N ASP A 91 -6.05 -4.64 -16.47
CA ASP A 91 -4.99 -5.63 -16.33
C ASP A 91 -4.02 -5.33 -15.16
N LEU A 92 -3.85 -4.06 -14.80
CA LEU A 92 -3.03 -3.63 -13.64
C LEU A 92 -3.67 -3.99 -12.29
N LEU A 93 -5.01 -3.99 -12.23
CA LEU A 93 -5.78 -4.37 -11.03
C LEU A 93 -5.70 -5.88 -10.75
N ILE A 94 -5.65 -6.71 -11.81
CA ILE A 94 -5.56 -8.17 -11.68
C ILE A 94 -4.17 -8.59 -11.13
N CYS A 95 -3.11 -7.88 -11.52
CA CYS A 95 -1.76 -8.13 -11.01
C CYS A 95 -1.63 -7.83 -9.49
N GLY A 96 -2.31 -6.79 -8.99
CA GLY A 96 -2.34 -6.47 -7.55
C GLY A 96 -3.02 -7.55 -6.70
N ILE A 97 -4.08 -8.17 -7.22
CA ILE A 97 -4.81 -9.26 -6.53
C ILE A 97 -4.00 -10.57 -6.59
N GLN A 98 -3.34 -10.86 -7.71
CA GLN A 98 -2.51 -12.07 -7.85
C GLN A 98 -1.27 -12.02 -6.96
N THR A 99 -0.66 -10.85 -6.75
CA THR A 99 0.51 -10.72 -5.87
C THR A 99 0.19 -10.98 -4.39
N LEU A 100 -1.06 -10.75 -3.96
CA LEU A 100 -1.52 -11.11 -2.61
C LEU A 100 -1.77 -12.62 -2.44
N SER A 101 -1.89 -13.37 -3.54
CA SER A 101 -2.06 -14.83 -3.52
C SER A 101 -0.74 -15.57 -3.78
N SER A 102 0.20 -14.97 -4.52
CA SER A 102 1.45 -15.63 -4.92
C SER A 102 2.59 -15.55 -3.92
N THR A 103 2.49 -14.77 -2.83
CA THR A 103 3.47 -14.89 -1.71
C THR A 103 3.37 -16.24 -0.99
N VAL A 104 2.37 -17.06 -1.33
CA VAL A 104 2.25 -18.46 -0.87
C VAL A 104 2.87 -19.46 -1.86
N LEU A 105 3.17 -19.10 -3.12
CA LEU A 105 3.76 -20.07 -4.07
C LEU A 105 4.73 -19.42 -5.10
N ASN A 106 5.98 -19.88 -5.03
CA ASN A 106 7.05 -19.85 -6.04
C ASN A 106 7.93 -18.60 -6.20
N LYS A 107 9.16 -18.74 -5.66
CA LYS A 107 10.40 -18.02 -5.98
C LYS A 107 10.87 -18.09 -7.46
N LYS A 108 10.00 -18.27 -8.45
CA LYS A 108 10.43 -18.52 -9.84
C LYS A 108 10.00 -17.49 -10.89
N THR A 109 9.26 -16.44 -10.52
CA THR A 109 8.78 -15.44 -11.48
C THR A 109 9.29 -14.04 -11.14
N MET A 110 10.61 -13.88 -11.09
CA MET A 110 11.26 -12.58 -10.90
C MET A 110 12.21 -12.25 -12.07
N LEU A 111 11.77 -12.48 -13.31
CA LEU A 111 12.62 -12.28 -14.49
C LEU A 111 11.91 -11.85 -15.79
N VAL A 112 10.63 -11.43 -15.75
CA VAL A 112 9.89 -11.09 -17.00
C VAL A 112 9.50 -9.61 -17.12
N CYS A 113 9.78 -8.76 -16.14
CA CYS A 113 9.39 -7.34 -16.22
C CYS A 113 10.50 -6.38 -16.69
N LEU A 114 11.55 -6.88 -17.38
CA LEU A 114 12.68 -6.04 -17.83
C LEU A 114 12.88 -5.94 -19.35
N GLU A 115 12.00 -6.49 -20.18
CA GLU A 115 12.10 -6.32 -21.63
C GLU A 115 10.73 -6.10 -22.25
N ASN A 116 10.37 -4.83 -22.42
CA ASN A 116 9.82 -4.22 -23.65
C ASN A 116 9.49 -2.75 -23.42
#